data_AF-A0A5C6BXE2-F1
#
_entry.id   AF-A0A5C6BXE2-F1
#
_cell.length_a   1.000
_cell.length_b   1.000
_cell.length_c   1.000
_cell.angle_alpha   90.00
_cell.angle_beta   90.00
_cell.angle_gamma   90.00
#
_symmetry.space_group_name_H-M   'P 1'
#
loop_
_entity.id
_entity.type
_entity.pdbx_description
1 polymer ?
#
loop_
_entity_poly.entity_id
_entity_poly.type
_entity_poly.pdbx_seq_one_letter_code
_entity_poly.pdbx_strand_id
1 'polypeptide(L)'
;MTVVGLDEGEQTVEKEGLYDGLEIDLVTHDAAKFFGLMLRRNGYVLEQIFSPLVVFATPEHDELKSIAADGITQHHAHHYLGFTARQWKLFAKDSPPRVKPLLYVYRVLLTGIHLMRTGQVEANLVTLSETAKLSYLDDLIAQKQTGPEKGTLQAADLDFHTREYERLTSELESAYEASKLPEMPSAHAALNDLLVRLWLARSMS
;
A
#
# COMPACT_ATOMS: atom_id res chain seq x y z
N MET A 1 -13.61 29.95 -13.89
CA MET A 1 -13.89 30.63 -12.63
C MET A 1 -13.98 29.54 -11.58
N THR A 2 -13.08 29.52 -10.60
CA THR A 2 -13.07 28.43 -9.60
C THR A 2 -13.08 29.03 -8.20
N VAL A 3 -14.29 29.15 -7.64
CA VAL A 3 -14.54 29.01 -6.20
C VAL A 3 -15.84 28.20 -6.11
N VAL A 4 -15.74 26.96 -5.62
CA VAL A 4 -16.86 25.99 -5.55
C VAL A 4 -17.44 25.92 -4.12
N GLY A 5 -16.88 26.68 -3.19
CA GLY A 5 -17.29 26.81 -1.78
C GLY A 5 -16.12 27.35 -0.96
N LEU A 6 -16.40 27.96 0.19
CA LEU A 6 -15.36 28.42 1.13
C LEU A 6 -14.98 27.34 2.15
N ASP A 7 -15.87 26.38 2.38
CA ASP A 7 -15.69 25.31 3.35
C ASP A 7 -15.29 24.01 2.64
N GLU A 8 -14.19 23.41 3.09
CA GLU A 8 -13.84 22.04 2.69
C GLU A 8 -14.74 21.06 3.48
N GLY A 9 -15.41 20.15 2.78
CA GLY A 9 -16.17 19.07 3.41
C GLY A 9 -15.26 18.03 4.10
N GLU A 10 -15.85 17.06 4.81
CA GLU A 10 -15.10 15.96 5.40
C GLU A 10 -14.35 15.15 4.33
N GLN A 11 -13.02 15.22 4.36
CA GLN A 11 -12.17 14.54 3.35
C GLN A 11 -11.78 13.11 3.73
N THR A 12 -11.88 12.75 5.02
CA THR A 12 -11.68 11.40 5.51
C THR A 12 -12.77 11.08 6.53
N VAL A 13 -13.39 9.91 6.39
CA VAL A 13 -14.27 9.34 7.41
C VAL A 13 -13.59 8.09 7.95
N GLU A 14 -13.43 8.03 9.26
CA GLU A 14 -12.80 6.92 9.98
C GLU A 14 -13.83 6.31 10.94
N LYS A 15 -13.89 4.98 10.98
CA LYS A 15 -14.80 4.24 11.85
C LYS A 15 -14.10 2.99 12.36
N GLU A 16 -13.72 3.02 13.63
CA GLU A 16 -13.11 1.91 14.35
C GLU A 16 -14.09 1.32 15.39
N GLY A 17 -14.05 0.02 15.64
CA GLY A 17 -14.75 -0.63 16.75
C GLY A 17 -15.31 -2.02 16.45
N LEU A 18 -15.99 -2.60 17.44
CA LEU A 18 -16.69 -3.89 17.31
C LEU A 18 -18.13 -3.68 16.85
N TYR A 19 -18.50 -4.26 15.71
CA TYR A 19 -19.85 -4.22 15.13
C TYR A 19 -20.29 -5.64 14.84
N ASP A 20 -21.37 -6.10 15.47
CA ASP A 20 -21.89 -7.47 15.33
C ASP A 20 -20.84 -8.57 15.54
N GLY A 21 -19.89 -8.33 16.46
CA GLY A 21 -18.79 -9.25 16.77
C GLY A 21 -17.61 -9.19 15.79
N LEU A 22 -17.66 -8.34 14.78
CA LEU A 22 -16.56 -8.07 13.85
C LEU A 22 -15.82 -6.80 14.26
N GLU A 23 -14.49 -6.88 14.29
CA GLU A 23 -13.65 -5.69 14.40
C GLU A 23 -13.65 -4.97 13.05
N ILE A 24 -14.13 -3.74 13.02
CA ILE A 24 -14.13 -2.86 11.86
C ILE A 24 -13.09 -1.77 12.11
N ASP A 25 -12.20 -1.62 11.15
CA ASP A 25 -11.27 -0.50 10.99
C ASP A 25 -11.47 0.03 9.56
N LEU A 26 -12.40 0.99 9.42
CA LEU A 26 -12.81 1.56 8.14
C LEU A 26 -12.24 2.96 8.00
N VAL A 27 -11.49 3.18 6.92
CA VAL A 27 -11.04 4.50 6.49
C VAL A 27 -11.48 4.70 5.04
N THR A 28 -12.26 5.76 4.80
CA THR A 28 -12.66 6.18 3.45
C THR A 28 -12.22 7.60 3.19
N HIS A 29 -11.85 7.91 1.95
CA HIS A 29 -11.44 9.24 1.52
C HIS A 29 -12.41 9.80 0.50
N ASP A 30 -12.62 11.12 0.56
CA ASP A 30 -13.20 11.86 -0.56
C ASP A 30 -12.33 11.70 -1.82
N ALA A 31 -12.97 11.68 -3.00
CA ALA A 31 -12.30 11.46 -4.27
C ALA A 31 -11.17 12.48 -4.53
N ALA A 32 -11.37 13.77 -4.22
CA ALA A 32 -10.35 14.79 -4.45
C ALA A 32 -9.10 14.52 -3.60
N LYS A 33 -9.28 14.18 -2.33
CA LYS A 33 -8.18 13.81 -1.42
C LYS A 33 -7.49 12.54 -1.90
N PHE A 34 -8.25 11.50 -2.24
CA PHE A 34 -7.73 10.23 -2.69
C PHE A 34 -6.87 10.38 -3.96
N PHE A 35 -7.37 11.16 -4.92
CA PHE A 35 -6.66 11.48 -6.16
C PHE A 35 -5.40 12.32 -5.89
N GLY A 36 -5.47 13.27 -4.96
CA GLY A 36 -4.31 14.04 -4.51
C GLY A 36 -3.22 13.16 -3.88
N LEU A 37 -3.60 12.14 -3.10
CA LEU A 37 -2.66 11.15 -2.56
C LEU A 37 -2.05 10.29 -3.68
N MET A 38 -2.84 9.86 -4.66
CA MET A 38 -2.36 9.11 -5.83
C MET A 38 -1.27 9.88 -6.58
N LEU A 39 -1.49 11.16 -6.88
CA LEU A 39 -0.54 12.01 -7.59
C LEU A 39 0.78 12.25 -6.82
N ARG A 40 0.79 12.01 -5.51
CA ARG A 40 1.99 12.06 -4.66
C ARG A 40 2.74 10.72 -4.62
N ARG A 41 2.42 9.79 -5.52
CA ARG A 41 3.05 8.46 -5.63
C ARG A 41 2.89 7.63 -4.37
N ASN A 42 1.70 7.71 -3.75
CA ASN A 42 1.40 6.99 -2.53
C ASN A 42 1.10 5.51 -2.84
N GLY A 43 2.02 4.61 -2.46
CA GLY A 43 1.87 3.17 -2.69
C GLY A 43 0.61 2.58 -2.05
N TYR A 44 0.22 3.06 -0.87
CA TYR A 44 -1.04 2.63 -0.21
C TYR A 44 -2.27 2.87 -1.08
N VAL A 45 -2.32 4.00 -1.80
CA VAL A 45 -3.44 4.30 -2.71
C VAL A 45 -3.47 3.30 -3.88
N LEU A 46 -2.31 2.95 -4.44
CA LEU A 46 -2.22 1.94 -5.49
C LEU A 46 -2.67 0.57 -4.96
N GLU A 47 -2.20 0.17 -3.78
CA GLU A 47 -2.60 -1.10 -3.16
C GLU A 47 -4.12 -1.18 -2.94
N GLN A 48 -4.78 -0.07 -2.60
CA GLN A 48 -6.24 -0.02 -2.47
C GLN A 48 -6.96 -0.09 -3.82
N ILE A 49 -6.51 0.68 -4.82
CA ILE A 49 -7.13 0.71 -6.16
C ILE A 49 -7.03 -0.67 -6.84
N PHE A 50 -5.87 -1.33 -6.73
CA PHE A 50 -5.61 -2.62 -7.36
C PHE A 50 -5.91 -3.82 -6.46
N SER A 51 -6.48 -3.59 -5.27
CA SER A 51 -6.86 -4.67 -4.37
C SER A 51 -7.85 -5.63 -5.06
N PRO A 52 -7.65 -6.95 -4.96
CA PRO A 52 -8.65 -7.92 -5.39
C PRO A 52 -9.86 -7.97 -4.44
N LEU A 53 -9.73 -7.42 -3.22
CA LEU A 53 -10.79 -7.40 -2.21
C LEU A 53 -11.65 -6.15 -2.42
N VAL A 54 -12.78 -6.32 -3.10
CA VAL A 54 -13.74 -5.26 -3.44
C VAL A 54 -15.05 -5.48 -2.70
N VAL A 55 -15.41 -4.55 -1.81
CA VAL A 55 -16.70 -4.58 -1.10
C VAL A 55 -17.82 -3.98 -1.96
N PHE A 56 -17.51 -2.89 -2.66
CA PHE A 56 -18.42 -2.18 -3.55
C PHE A 56 -17.61 -1.51 -4.66
N ALA A 57 -18.13 -1.53 -5.89
CA ALA A 57 -17.51 -0.88 -7.04
C ALA A 57 -18.55 -0.24 -7.96
N THR A 58 -18.12 0.80 -8.66
CA THR A 58 -18.89 1.51 -9.67
C THR A 58 -18.10 1.54 -10.99
N PRO A 59 -18.69 1.92 -12.14
CA PRO A 59 -17.94 2.08 -13.38
C PRO A 59 -16.75 3.06 -13.25
N GLU A 60 -16.88 4.08 -12.41
CA GLU A 60 -15.81 5.05 -12.14
C GLU A 60 -14.62 4.43 -11.39
N HIS A 61 -14.81 3.34 -10.65
CA HIS A 61 -13.73 2.60 -10.03
C HIS A 61 -12.89 1.85 -11.07
N ASP A 62 -13.51 1.26 -12.10
CA ASP A 62 -12.78 0.59 -13.19
C ASP A 62 -12.04 1.61 -14.08
N GLU A 63 -12.64 2.77 -14.30
CA GLU A 63 -11.97 3.91 -14.94
C GLU A 63 -10.77 4.38 -14.11
N LEU A 64 -10.95 4.54 -12.78
CA LEU A 64 -9.88 4.93 -11.87
C LEU A 64 -8.71 3.94 -11.90
N LYS A 65 -8.96 2.61 -11.95
CA LYS A 65 -7.89 1.60 -12.10
C LYS A 65 -7.07 1.82 -13.35
N SER A 66 -7.74 2.11 -14.47
CA SER A 66 -7.07 2.38 -15.75
C SER A 66 -6.20 3.64 -15.66
N ILE A 67 -6.75 4.73 -15.11
CA ILE A 67 -6.01 5.98 -14.86
C ILE A 67 -4.85 5.77 -13.88
N ALA A 68 -5.04 4.93 -12.86
CA ALA A 68 -4.03 4.64 -11.85
C ALA A 68 -2.82 3.92 -12.42
N ALA A 69 -3.02 3.03 -13.39
CA ALA A 69 -1.92 2.35 -14.08
C ALA A 69 -0.98 3.35 -14.77
N ASP A 70 -1.55 4.39 -15.40
CA ASP A 70 -0.82 5.50 -16.03
C ASP A 70 -0.17 6.46 -15.00
N GLY A 71 -0.51 6.29 -13.71
CA GLY A 71 0.06 7.03 -12.59
C GLY A 71 1.28 6.36 -11.98
N ILE A 72 1.56 5.10 -12.32
CA ILE A 72 2.67 4.33 -11.75
C ILE A 72 4.00 4.82 -12.31
N THR A 73 4.94 5.09 -11.43
CA THR A 73 6.29 5.57 -11.77
C THR A 73 7.36 4.84 -10.98
N GLN A 74 8.60 4.84 -11.47
CA GLN A 74 9.74 4.26 -10.74
C GLN A 74 9.91 4.89 -9.35
N HIS A 75 9.57 6.17 -9.19
CA HIS A 75 9.69 6.87 -7.90
C HIS A 75 8.70 6.39 -6.81
N HIS A 76 7.78 5.46 -7.11
CA HIS A 76 7.03 4.75 -6.07
C HIS A 76 7.95 3.91 -5.18
N ALA A 77 9.13 3.50 -5.64
CA ALA A 77 10.14 2.83 -4.81
C ALA A 77 10.45 3.63 -3.53
N HIS A 78 10.51 4.96 -3.60
CA HIS A 78 10.76 5.81 -2.44
C HIS A 78 9.68 5.71 -1.36
N HIS A 79 8.41 5.52 -1.77
CA HIS A 79 7.31 5.30 -0.83
C HIS A 79 7.52 3.98 -0.07
N TYR A 80 7.78 2.89 -0.80
CA TYR A 80 7.98 1.57 -0.21
C TYR A 80 9.22 1.51 0.69
N LEU A 81 10.35 2.09 0.26
CA LEU A 81 11.57 2.22 1.07
C LEU A 81 11.29 3.03 2.36
N GLY A 82 10.66 4.20 2.22
CA GLY A 82 10.34 5.07 3.34
C GLY A 82 9.36 4.45 4.35
N PHE A 83 8.35 3.72 3.88
CA PHE A 83 7.41 3.01 4.75
C PHE A 83 8.09 1.83 5.45
N THR A 84 8.86 1.03 4.71
CA THR A 84 9.61 -0.10 5.27
C THR A 84 10.54 0.34 6.39
N ALA A 85 11.30 1.43 6.19
CA ALA A 85 12.20 1.97 7.22
C ALA A 85 11.46 2.37 8.51
N ARG A 86 10.21 2.84 8.41
CA ARG A 86 9.38 3.15 9.59
C ARG A 86 8.92 1.88 10.30
N GLN A 87 8.48 0.85 9.55
CA GLN A 87 8.07 -0.43 10.13
C GLN A 87 9.25 -1.17 10.76
N TRP A 88 10.43 -1.12 10.16
CA TRP A 88 11.66 -1.68 10.72
C TRP A 88 12.02 -1.03 12.06
N LYS A 89 11.93 0.31 12.16
CA LYS A 89 12.12 1.03 13.43
C LYS A 89 11.09 0.63 14.49
N LEU A 90 9.84 0.41 14.08
CA LEU A 90 8.79 -0.05 15.00
C LEU A 90 9.09 -1.48 15.50
N PHE A 91 9.47 -2.37 14.60
CA PHE A 91 9.89 -3.73 14.90
C PHE A 91 11.05 -3.77 15.90
N ALA A 92 12.11 -3.00 15.64
CA ALA A 92 13.31 -2.95 16.48
C ALA A 92 13.10 -2.27 17.84
N LYS A 93 12.02 -1.49 18.01
CA LYS A 93 11.70 -0.80 19.27
C LYS A 93 11.05 -1.73 20.30
N ASP A 94 10.36 -2.77 19.85
CA ASP A 94 9.65 -3.70 20.73
C ASP A 94 10.62 -4.74 21.34
N SER A 95 10.47 -5.00 22.64
CA SER A 95 11.24 -6.04 23.34
C SER A 95 10.30 -6.88 24.21
N PRO A 96 10.00 -8.14 23.83
CA PRO A 96 10.49 -8.85 22.63
C PRO A 96 9.86 -8.32 21.32
N PRO A 97 10.55 -8.42 20.16
CA PRO A 97 10.02 -7.97 18.88
C PRO A 97 8.75 -8.74 18.47
N ARG A 98 7.76 -8.01 17.94
CA ARG A 98 6.49 -8.60 17.47
C ARG A 98 6.58 -9.01 16.01
N VAL A 99 5.91 -10.11 15.66
CA VAL A 99 5.87 -10.64 14.28
C VAL A 99 5.12 -9.71 13.31
N LYS A 100 4.05 -9.02 13.77
CA LYS A 100 3.19 -8.20 12.89
C LYS A 100 3.97 -7.06 12.18
N PRO A 101 4.74 -6.20 12.87
CA PRO A 101 5.59 -5.21 12.20
C PRO A 101 6.58 -5.81 11.18
N LEU A 102 7.15 -6.99 11.49
CA LEU A 102 8.08 -7.67 10.58
C LEU A 102 7.38 -8.17 9.30
N LEU A 103 6.17 -8.73 9.40
CA LEU A 103 5.39 -9.11 8.22
C LEU A 103 5.08 -7.91 7.32
N TYR A 104 4.82 -6.72 7.90
CA TYR A 104 4.67 -5.49 7.12
C TYR A 104 5.95 -5.08 6.39
N VAL A 105 7.12 -5.23 7.02
CA VAL A 105 8.43 -4.98 6.38
C VAL A 105 8.57 -5.83 5.13
N TYR A 106 8.36 -7.15 5.24
CA TYR A 106 8.48 -8.05 4.09
C TYR A 106 7.47 -7.76 2.99
N ARG A 107 6.19 -7.58 3.36
CA ARG A 107 5.14 -7.27 2.40
C ARG A 107 5.48 -6.03 1.58
N VAL A 108 5.87 -4.94 2.24
CA VAL A 108 6.10 -3.65 1.57
C VAL A 108 7.35 -3.70 0.70
N LEU A 109 8.43 -4.36 1.15
CA LEU A 109 9.62 -4.57 0.32
C LEU A 109 9.30 -5.39 -0.93
N LEU A 110 8.61 -6.52 -0.77
CA LEU A 110 8.29 -7.39 -1.88
C LEU A 110 7.30 -6.75 -2.86
N THR A 111 6.31 -6.00 -2.37
CA THR A 111 5.41 -5.19 -3.21
C THR A 111 6.21 -4.17 -4.02
N GLY A 112 7.12 -3.44 -3.40
CA GLY A 112 7.98 -2.49 -4.10
C GLY A 112 8.84 -3.16 -5.17
N ILE A 113 9.48 -4.29 -4.85
CA ILE A 113 10.33 -5.04 -5.77
C ILE A 113 9.51 -5.54 -6.96
N HIS A 114 8.33 -6.12 -6.69
CA HIS A 114 7.42 -6.60 -7.71
C HIS A 114 6.98 -5.47 -8.64
N LEU A 115 6.58 -4.32 -8.08
CA LEU A 115 6.18 -3.15 -8.85
C LEU A 115 7.30 -2.66 -9.75
N MET A 116 8.52 -2.51 -9.23
CA MET A 116 9.65 -2.01 -10.02
C MET A 116 10.02 -2.94 -11.17
N ARG A 117 9.84 -4.26 -10.98
CA ARG A 117 10.16 -5.29 -11.99
C ARG A 117 9.07 -5.46 -13.05
N THR A 118 7.81 -5.28 -12.70
CA THR A 118 6.68 -5.70 -13.55
C THR A 118 5.75 -4.56 -13.97
N GLY A 119 5.76 -3.45 -13.24
CA GLY A 119 4.77 -2.39 -13.34
C GLY A 119 3.37 -2.77 -12.82
N GLN A 120 3.23 -3.93 -12.17
CA GLN A 120 1.99 -4.39 -11.55
C GLN A 120 2.05 -4.23 -10.03
N VAL A 121 0.89 -4.01 -9.41
CA VAL A 121 0.77 -3.88 -7.95
C VAL A 121 0.31 -5.23 -7.40
N GLU A 122 1.09 -5.79 -6.48
CA GLU A 122 0.72 -6.97 -5.70
C GLU A 122 1.06 -6.70 -4.23
N ALA A 123 0.08 -6.86 -3.35
CA ALA A 123 0.15 -6.55 -1.92
C ALA A 123 -0.07 -7.78 -1.03
N ASN A 124 -0.42 -8.93 -1.62
CA ASN A 124 -0.58 -10.20 -0.94
C ASN A 124 0.78 -10.84 -0.68
N LEU A 125 1.16 -10.90 0.59
CA LEU A 125 2.44 -11.45 1.01
C LEU A 125 2.63 -12.93 0.61
N VAL A 126 1.55 -13.72 0.55
CA VAL A 126 1.62 -15.14 0.16
C VAL A 126 2.01 -15.26 -1.32
N THR A 127 1.33 -14.54 -2.21
CA THR A 127 1.68 -14.51 -3.64
C THR A 127 3.11 -14.03 -3.87
N LEU A 128 3.52 -13.01 -3.11
CA LEU A 128 4.86 -12.43 -3.18
C LEU A 128 5.94 -13.38 -2.65
N SER A 129 5.69 -14.12 -1.57
CA SER A 129 6.64 -15.06 -0.97
C SER A 129 6.91 -16.24 -1.90
N GLU A 130 5.88 -16.75 -2.57
CA GLU A 130 5.99 -17.82 -3.57
C GLU A 130 6.92 -17.42 -4.72
N THR A 131 6.71 -16.22 -5.26
CA THR A 131 7.51 -15.69 -6.38
C THR A 131 8.95 -15.40 -5.95
N ALA A 132 9.13 -14.86 -4.74
CA ALA A 132 10.44 -14.53 -4.18
C ALA A 132 11.20 -15.76 -3.63
N LYS A 133 10.52 -16.92 -3.49
CA LYS A 133 11.06 -18.17 -2.93
C LYS A 133 11.61 -18.01 -1.50
N LEU A 134 10.90 -17.24 -0.67
CA LEU A 134 11.28 -16.95 0.71
C LEU A 134 10.47 -17.82 1.67
N SER A 135 10.81 -19.11 1.77
CA SER A 135 10.04 -20.10 2.55
C SER A 135 9.89 -19.78 4.04
N TYR A 136 10.83 -19.03 4.63
CA TYR A 136 10.73 -18.60 6.02
C TYR A 136 9.55 -17.65 6.29
N LEU A 137 8.98 -17.05 5.24
CA LEU A 137 7.76 -16.23 5.37
C LEU A 137 6.54 -17.09 5.66
N ASP A 138 6.50 -18.33 5.17
CA ASP A 138 5.39 -19.24 5.41
C ASP A 138 5.30 -19.56 6.92
N ASP A 139 6.45 -19.78 7.56
CA ASP A 139 6.55 -20.00 9.01
C ASP A 139 6.11 -18.76 9.81
N LEU A 140 6.52 -17.55 9.40
CA LEU A 140 6.11 -16.30 10.05
C LEU A 140 4.61 -16.02 9.91
N ILE A 141 4.04 -16.31 8.73
CA ILE A 141 2.61 -16.18 8.46
C ILE A 141 1.83 -17.17 9.34
N ALA A 142 2.26 -18.43 9.38
CA ALA A 142 1.66 -19.45 10.23
C ALA A 142 1.71 -19.04 11.70
N GLN A 143 2.86 -18.55 12.18
CA GLN A 143 3.03 -18.06 13.55
C GLN A 143 2.07 -16.90 13.87
N LYS A 144 1.79 -16.00 12.92
CA LYS A 144 0.83 -14.91 13.10
C LYS A 144 -0.63 -15.39 13.12
N GLN A 145 -0.96 -16.45 12.38
CA GLN A 145 -2.31 -17.02 12.30
C GLN A 145 -2.64 -17.91 13.51
N THR A 146 -1.69 -18.73 13.97
CA THR A 146 -1.91 -19.69 15.07
C THR A 146 -1.51 -19.14 16.43
N GLY A 147 -0.65 -18.11 16.46
CA GLY A 147 -0.18 -17.48 17.68
C GLY A 147 -1.17 -16.45 18.24
N PRO A 148 -0.99 -16.03 19.51
CA PRO A 148 -1.72 -14.86 20.02
C PRO A 148 -1.45 -13.65 19.12
N GLU A 149 -2.37 -12.68 19.08
CA GLU A 149 -2.24 -11.49 18.22
C GLU A 149 -0.88 -10.76 18.34
N LYS A 150 -0.18 -10.97 19.46
CA LYS A 150 1.15 -10.49 19.82
C LYS A 150 2.22 -11.60 19.80
N GLY A 151 2.26 -12.45 18.77
CA GLY A 151 3.37 -13.39 18.60
C GLY A 151 4.73 -12.69 18.61
N THR A 152 5.69 -13.22 19.37
CA THR A 152 7.02 -12.64 19.61
C THR A 152 8.12 -13.50 18.98
N LEU A 153 9.21 -12.89 18.54
CA LEU A 153 10.39 -13.59 18.00
C LEU A 153 11.44 -13.87 19.07
N GLN A 154 12.25 -14.91 18.87
CA GLN A 154 13.43 -15.14 19.71
C GLN A 154 14.60 -14.27 19.26
N ALA A 155 15.57 -14.05 20.15
CA ALA A 155 16.76 -13.25 19.85
C ALA A 155 17.57 -13.82 18.67
N ALA A 156 17.59 -15.13 18.49
CA ALA A 156 18.28 -15.81 17.38
C ALA A 156 17.68 -15.48 16.00
N ASP A 157 16.41 -15.08 15.93
CA ASP A 157 15.72 -14.72 14.70
C ASP A 157 16.08 -13.30 14.24
N LEU A 158 16.55 -12.45 15.16
CA LEU A 158 16.77 -11.02 14.88
C LEU A 158 17.94 -10.77 13.92
N ASP A 159 19.06 -11.47 14.08
CA ASP A 159 20.23 -11.35 13.19
C ASP A 159 19.92 -11.85 11.78
N PHE A 160 19.06 -12.87 11.68
CA PHE A 160 18.56 -13.35 10.39
C PHE A 160 17.69 -12.29 9.71
N HIS A 161 16.67 -11.78 10.40
CA HIS A 161 15.76 -10.80 9.82
C HIS A 161 16.43 -9.47 9.52
N THR A 162 17.48 -9.09 10.25
CA THR A 162 18.29 -7.91 9.96
C THR A 162 18.99 -8.04 8.60
N ARG A 163 19.65 -9.19 8.35
CA ARG A 163 20.30 -9.46 7.07
C ARG A 163 19.31 -9.51 5.92
N GLU A 164 18.13 -10.12 6.13
CA GLU A 164 17.10 -10.17 5.09
C GLU A 164 16.49 -8.80 4.79
N TYR A 165 16.29 -7.96 5.83
CA TYR A 165 15.85 -6.58 5.65
C TYR A 165 16.86 -5.79 4.80
N GLU A 166 18.15 -5.87 5.12
CA GLU A 166 19.21 -5.20 4.35
C GLU A 166 19.26 -5.71 2.90
N ARG A 167 19.27 -7.03 2.72
CA ARG A 167 19.31 -7.68 1.41
C ARG A 167 18.14 -7.24 0.52
N LEU A 168 16.91 -7.29 1.04
CA LEU A 168 15.71 -6.93 0.29
C LEU A 168 15.60 -5.42 0.06
N THR A 169 16.11 -4.60 0.98
CA THR A 169 16.21 -3.15 0.76
C THR A 169 17.12 -2.85 -0.43
N SER A 170 18.32 -3.44 -0.48
CA SER A 170 19.23 -3.31 -1.62
C SER A 170 18.66 -3.91 -2.91
N GLU A 171 17.85 -4.96 -2.81
CA GLU A 171 17.13 -5.52 -3.96
C GLU A 171 16.08 -4.55 -4.52
N LEU A 172 15.33 -3.85 -3.66
CA LEU A 172 14.39 -2.81 -4.07
C LEU A 172 15.11 -1.61 -4.71
N GLU A 173 16.22 -1.17 -4.13
CA GLU A 173 17.07 -0.12 -4.72
C GLU A 173 17.59 -0.53 -6.10
N SER A 174 18.08 -1.75 -6.24
CA SER A 174 18.54 -2.28 -7.53
C SER A 174 17.40 -2.40 -8.56
N ALA A 175 16.21 -2.80 -8.12
CA ALA A 175 15.04 -2.88 -8.98
C ALA A 175 14.56 -1.50 -9.43
N TYR A 176 14.66 -0.48 -8.57
CA TYR A 176 14.40 0.91 -8.90
C TYR A 176 15.33 1.40 -10.01
N GLU A 177 16.65 1.24 -9.84
CA GLU A 177 17.65 1.65 -10.85
C GLU A 177 17.48 0.94 -12.19
N ALA A 178 17.03 -0.32 -12.18
CA ALA A 178 16.81 -1.10 -13.38
C ALA A 178 15.42 -0.89 -14.03
N SER A 179 14.50 -0.20 -13.35
CA SER A 179 13.09 -0.14 -13.74
C SER A 179 12.90 0.53 -15.11
N LYS A 180 11.86 0.08 -15.82
CA LYS A 180 11.40 0.69 -17.08
C LYS A 180 10.16 1.53 -16.91
N LEU A 181 9.70 1.69 -15.66
CA LEU A 181 8.60 2.57 -15.33
C LEU A 181 8.96 4.03 -15.62
N PRO A 182 7.98 4.85 -16.05
CA PRO A 182 8.23 6.26 -16.34
C PRO A 182 8.66 7.01 -15.07
N GLU A 183 9.40 8.10 -15.24
CA GLU A 183 9.76 9.01 -14.14
C GLU A 183 8.57 9.89 -13.73
N MET A 184 7.77 10.32 -14.71
CA MET A 184 6.66 11.24 -14.52
C MET A 184 5.31 10.54 -14.78
N PRO A 185 4.29 10.76 -13.94
CA PRO A 185 2.96 10.20 -14.16
C PRO A 185 2.24 10.95 -15.29
N SER A 186 1.43 10.24 -16.09
CA SER A 186 0.55 10.85 -17.11
C SER A 186 -0.91 10.95 -16.67
N ALA A 187 -1.25 10.37 -15.50
CA ALA A 187 -2.62 10.27 -14.99
C ALA A 187 -3.31 11.61 -14.63
N HIS A 188 -2.58 12.71 -14.43
CA HIS A 188 -3.14 13.94 -13.84
C HIS A 188 -4.35 14.49 -14.61
N ALA A 189 -4.27 14.60 -15.94
CA ALA A 189 -5.34 15.17 -16.74
C ALA A 189 -6.61 14.31 -16.68
N ALA A 190 -6.47 12.99 -16.81
CA ALA A 190 -7.59 12.05 -16.75
C ALA A 190 -8.20 11.99 -15.34
N LEU A 191 -7.38 12.02 -14.31
CA LEU A 191 -7.83 12.02 -12.92
C LEU A 191 -8.62 13.29 -12.57
N ASN A 192 -8.19 14.44 -13.11
CA ASN A 192 -8.94 15.69 -12.98
C ASN A 192 -10.28 15.65 -13.73
N ASP A 193 -10.32 15.10 -14.94
CA ASP A 193 -11.57 14.92 -15.69
C ASP A 193 -12.57 14.05 -14.93
N LEU A 194 -12.10 12.90 -14.41
CA LEU A 194 -12.91 12.01 -13.58
C LEU A 194 -13.46 12.73 -12.34
N LEU A 195 -12.63 13.52 -11.66
CA LEU A 195 -13.07 14.29 -10.48
C LEU A 195 -14.18 15.30 -10.83
N VAL A 196 -14.04 16.01 -11.95
CA VAL A 196 -15.04 16.98 -12.42
C VAL A 196 -16.36 16.26 -12.73
N ARG A 197 -16.32 15.10 -13.39
CA ARG A 197 -17.52 14.30 -13.69
C ARG A 197 -18.22 13.78 -12.43
N LEU A 198 -17.46 13.23 -11.48
CA LEU A 198 -17.98 12.78 -10.19
C LEU A 198 -18.71 13.91 -9.45
N TRP A 199 -18.12 15.11 -9.47
CA TRP A 199 -18.71 16.29 -8.84
C TRP A 199 -20.00 16.75 -9.53
N LEU A 200 -20.01 16.79 -10.87
CA LEU A 200 -21.21 17.17 -11.64
C LEU A 200 -22.36 16.19 -11.41
N ALA A 201 -22.09 14.89 -11.40
CA ALA A 201 -23.10 13.85 -11.18
C ALA A 201 -23.80 14.02 -9.81
N ARG A 202 -23.02 14.32 -8.76
CA ARG A 202 -23.55 14.52 -7.40
C ARG A 202 -24.31 15.84 -7.24
N SER A 203 -23.98 16.85 -8.04
CA SER A 203 -24.67 18.15 -8.02
C SER A 203 -26.02 18.13 -8.74
N MET A 204 -26.27 17.07 -9.53
CA MET A 204 -27.52 16.85 -10.27
C MET A 204 -28.46 15.82 -9.62
N SER A 205 -28.01 15.14 -8.56
CA SER A 205 -28.76 14.13 -7.78
C SER A 205 -29.32 14.72 -6.49
#